data_AF-A0A5B9MMT5-F1
#
_entry.id   AF-A0A5B9MMT5-F1
#
_cell.length_a   1.000
_cell.length_b   1.000
_cell.length_c   1.000
_cell.angle_alpha   90.00
_cell.angle_beta   90.00
_cell.angle_gamma   90.00
#
_symmetry.space_group_name_H-M   'P 1'
#
loop_
_entity.id
_entity.type
_entity.pdbx_description
1 polymer ?
#
loop_
_entity_poly.entity_id
_entity_poly.type
_entity_poly.pdbx_seq_one_letter_code
_entity_poly.pdbx_strand_id
1 'polypeptide(L)'
;MTSPNDDQTDRHADKYNDPRAQISRRGILIGLGVVLFGIAGAALSIWARRTRLEQTTKFWGPETIQAFQLAAEIHLIVQPEPLSEPSTELLSEGAEPVRLTGMPGLGHLRHLLLDDRSYLWSSVKNEPMRSRLGQTKCMMLRFSDPEAERFPDAEIIIDLDQGWIGKHDGDRQIRLNERFRNAVPAFLTQVADYEPLRVEMRETNPPGE
;
A
#
# COMPACT_ATOMS: atom_id res chain seq x y z
N MET A 1 -40.05 -68.83 8.52
CA MET A 1 -39.21 -67.71 8.05
C MET A 1 -40.11 -66.51 7.89
N THR A 2 -40.10 -65.61 8.86
CA THR A 2 -40.79 -64.32 8.81
C THR A 2 -39.91 -63.35 9.60
N SER A 3 -39.13 -62.54 8.88
CA SER A 3 -38.37 -61.43 9.45
C SER A 3 -39.34 -60.35 9.93
N PRO A 4 -39.19 -59.82 11.16
CA PRO A 4 -39.81 -58.56 11.51
C PRO A 4 -38.91 -57.42 10.99
N ASN A 5 -39.45 -56.65 10.04
CA ASN A 5 -38.88 -55.41 9.53
C ASN A 5 -38.83 -54.33 10.62
N ASP A 6 -37.68 -53.69 10.72
CA ASP A 6 -37.45 -52.25 10.95
C ASP A 6 -38.46 -51.49 11.81
N ASP A 7 -38.22 -51.51 13.13
CA ASP A 7 -38.63 -50.43 14.02
C ASP A 7 -37.39 -49.59 14.37
N GLN A 8 -36.86 -48.90 13.35
CA GLN A 8 -35.90 -47.83 13.54
C GLN A 8 -36.66 -46.50 13.48
N THR A 9 -37.59 -46.33 14.42
CA THR A 9 -38.22 -45.05 14.71
C THR A 9 -37.11 -44.05 15.04
N ASP A 10 -36.99 -43.05 14.16
CA ASP A 10 -35.96 -42.01 14.17
C ASP A 10 -35.95 -41.28 15.52
N ARG A 11 -35.05 -41.68 16.43
CA ARG A 11 -34.94 -41.26 17.85
C ARG A 11 -34.64 -39.76 18.07
N HIS A 12 -34.71 -38.96 17.02
CA HIS A 12 -34.42 -37.53 17.03
C HIS A 12 -35.54 -36.67 16.41
N ALA A 13 -36.65 -37.26 15.97
CA ALA A 13 -37.77 -36.52 15.38
C ALA A 13 -38.40 -35.50 16.36
N ASP A 14 -38.36 -35.80 17.64
CA ASP A 14 -38.85 -35.04 18.78
C ASP A 14 -37.91 -33.88 19.20
N LYS A 15 -36.62 -33.93 18.85
CA LYS A 15 -35.67 -32.85 19.16
C LYS A 15 -35.84 -31.63 18.26
N TYR A 16 -36.29 -31.82 17.02
CA TYR A 16 -36.49 -30.74 16.05
C TYR A 16 -37.94 -30.23 16.00
N ASN A 17 -38.83 -30.84 16.78
CA ASN A 17 -40.27 -30.61 16.73
C ASN A 17 -40.80 -30.14 18.09
N ASP A 18 -40.14 -29.15 18.72
CA ASP A 18 -40.66 -28.50 19.91
C ASP A 18 -41.81 -27.55 19.50
N PRO A 19 -43.08 -27.84 19.86
CA PRO A 19 -44.24 -27.05 19.47
C PRO A 19 -44.26 -25.64 20.07
N ARG A 20 -43.31 -25.30 20.96
CA ARG A 20 -43.13 -23.97 21.54
C ARG A 20 -42.32 -23.04 20.65
N ALA A 21 -41.56 -23.55 19.69
CA ALA A 21 -40.89 -22.76 18.67
C ALA A 21 -41.88 -22.39 17.54
N GLN A 22 -42.97 -21.69 17.89
CA GLN A 22 -43.88 -21.15 16.89
C GLN A 22 -43.17 -19.99 16.19
N ILE A 23 -42.80 -20.20 14.92
CA ILE A 23 -42.25 -19.16 14.06
C ILE A 23 -43.33 -18.08 13.90
N SER A 24 -43.29 -17.06 14.76
CA SER A 24 -44.25 -15.95 14.70
C SER A 24 -43.90 -15.06 13.51
N ARG A 25 -44.92 -14.49 12.84
CA ARG A 25 -44.73 -13.53 11.74
C ARG A 25 -43.81 -12.36 12.15
N ARG A 26 -43.85 -11.98 13.43
CA ARG A 26 -42.95 -10.96 14.02
C ARG A 26 -41.50 -11.45 14.09
N GLY A 27 -41.27 -12.71 14.46
CA GLY A 27 -39.94 -13.33 14.44
C GLY A 27 -39.33 -13.39 13.03
N ILE A 28 -40.14 -13.74 12.02
CA ILE A 28 -39.72 -13.70 10.62
C ILE A 28 -39.38 -12.27 10.18
N LEU A 29 -40.22 -11.29 10.53
CA LEU A 29 -39.97 -9.87 10.22
C LEU A 29 -38.69 -9.34 10.86
N ILE A 30 -38.44 -9.69 12.14
CA ILE A 30 -37.21 -9.33 12.83
C ILE A 30 -36.01 -9.99 12.16
N GLY A 31 -36.11 -11.29 11.85
CA GLY A 31 -35.06 -12.03 11.14
C GLY A 31 -34.72 -11.39 9.79
N LEU A 32 -35.75 -11.06 9.00
CA LEU A 32 -35.60 -10.37 7.71
C LEU A 32 -34.96 -8.99 7.89
N GLY A 33 -35.37 -8.24 8.92
CA GLY A 33 -34.80 -6.93 9.25
C GLY A 33 -33.31 -7.01 9.56
N VAL A 34 -32.89 -7.98 10.37
CA VAL A 34 -31.46 -8.20 10.70
C VAL A 34 -30.66 -8.57 9.45
N VAL A 35 -31.19 -9.44 8.59
CA VAL A 35 -30.54 -9.83 7.33
C VAL A 35 -30.36 -8.61 6.41
N LEU A 36 -31.42 -7.82 6.20
CA LEU A 36 -31.35 -6.61 5.38
C LEU A 36 -30.36 -5.59 5.94
N PHE A 37 -30.34 -5.42 7.27
CA PHE A 37 -29.38 -4.54 7.92
C PHE A 37 -27.93 -5.03 7.72
N GLY A 38 -27.70 -6.33 7.82
CA GLY A 38 -26.39 -6.94 7.55
C GLY A 38 -25.92 -6.70 6.11
N ILE A 39 -26.81 -6.87 5.12
CA ILE A 39 -26.52 -6.61 3.71
C ILE A 39 -26.21 -5.12 3.48
N ALA A 40 -27.02 -4.21 4.04
CA ALA A 40 -26.82 -2.77 3.92
C ALA A 40 -25.50 -2.33 4.57
N GLY A 41 -25.18 -2.87 5.76
CA GLY A 41 -23.92 -2.61 6.45
C GLY A 41 -22.71 -3.11 5.66
N ALA A 42 -22.80 -4.31 5.06
CA ALA A 42 -21.75 -4.84 4.19
C ALA A 42 -21.57 -3.98 2.93
N ALA A 43 -22.66 -3.58 2.28
CA ALA A 43 -22.63 -2.71 1.10
C ALA A 43 -21.99 -1.35 1.41
N LEU A 44 -22.39 -0.71 2.52
CA LEU A 44 -21.80 0.54 3.00
C LEU A 44 -20.31 0.37 3.34
N SER A 45 -19.92 -0.75 3.95
CA SER A 45 -18.53 -1.04 4.28
C SER A 45 -17.65 -1.21 3.04
N ILE A 46 -18.15 -1.84 1.98
CA ILE A 46 -17.44 -1.99 0.71
C ILE A 46 -17.35 -0.65 0.01
N TRP A 47 -18.46 0.09 -0.07
CA TRP A 47 -18.49 1.40 -0.72
C TRP A 47 -17.51 2.38 -0.08
N ALA A 48 -17.52 2.49 1.25
CA ALA A 48 -16.60 3.35 1.99
C ALA A 48 -15.13 2.94 1.87
N ARG A 49 -14.81 1.67 1.57
CA ARG A 49 -13.45 1.22 1.25
C ARG A 49 -13.08 1.54 -0.19
N ARG A 50 -13.99 1.34 -1.14
CA ARG A 50 -13.76 1.59 -2.56
C ARG A 50 -13.47 3.06 -2.84
N THR A 51 -14.20 3.98 -2.20
CA THR A 51 -13.96 5.42 -2.33
C THR A 51 -12.60 5.88 -1.80
N ARG A 52 -11.92 5.09 -0.96
CA ARG A 52 -10.60 5.41 -0.39
C ARG A 52 -9.40 5.02 -1.25
N LEU A 53 -9.63 4.36 -2.38
CA LEU A 53 -8.56 3.99 -3.31
C LEU A 53 -8.75 4.62 -4.69
N GLU A 54 -9.89 5.27 -4.93
CA GLU A 54 -10.26 5.74 -6.26
C GLU A 54 -9.34 6.88 -6.72
N GLN A 55 -9.01 7.83 -5.84
CA GLN A 55 -8.16 8.97 -6.19
C GLN A 55 -6.70 8.54 -6.34
N THR A 56 -6.20 7.74 -5.40
CA THR A 56 -4.84 7.16 -5.44
C THR A 56 -4.65 6.31 -6.69
N THR A 57 -5.64 5.47 -7.05
CA THR A 57 -5.58 4.65 -8.28
C THR A 57 -5.65 5.51 -9.55
N LYS A 58 -6.46 6.58 -9.56
CA LYS A 58 -6.53 7.52 -10.70
C LYS A 58 -5.24 8.34 -10.88
N PHE A 59 -4.55 8.65 -9.78
CA PHE A 59 -3.31 9.42 -9.82
C PHE A 59 -2.11 8.55 -10.23
N TRP A 60 -1.94 7.41 -9.57
CA TRP A 60 -0.79 6.52 -9.79
C TRP A 60 -0.95 5.58 -10.99
N GLY A 61 -2.18 5.23 -11.34
CA GLY A 61 -2.46 4.19 -12.32
C GLY A 61 -2.35 2.77 -11.72
N PRO A 62 -2.96 1.77 -12.38
CA PRO A 62 -3.08 0.41 -11.83
C PRO A 62 -1.73 -0.30 -11.66
N GLU A 63 -0.76 -0.03 -12.52
CA GLU A 63 0.57 -0.66 -12.50
C GLU A 63 1.39 -0.21 -11.29
N THR A 64 1.43 1.10 -11.02
CA THR A 64 2.15 1.64 -9.85
C THR A 64 1.48 1.23 -8.54
N ILE A 65 0.14 1.12 -8.51
CA ILE A 65 -0.58 0.57 -7.35
C ILE A 65 -0.19 -0.88 -7.10
N GLN A 66 -0.10 -1.70 -8.15
CA GLN A 66 0.37 -3.08 -8.04
C GLN A 66 1.81 -3.14 -7.53
N ALA A 67 2.69 -2.28 -8.04
CA ALA A 67 4.06 -2.18 -7.57
C ALA A 67 4.12 -1.88 -6.07
N PHE A 68 3.34 -0.92 -5.57
CA PHE A 68 3.29 -0.61 -4.14
C PHE A 68 2.78 -1.78 -3.28
N GLN A 69 1.88 -2.61 -3.81
CA GLN A 69 1.31 -3.74 -3.11
C GLN A 69 2.20 -4.99 -3.13
N LEU A 70 2.87 -5.25 -4.25
CA LEU A 70 3.47 -6.55 -4.55
C LEU A 70 4.99 -6.53 -4.65
N ALA A 71 5.63 -5.35 -4.71
CA ALA A 71 7.07 -5.28 -4.93
C ALA A 71 7.86 -6.10 -3.91
N ALA A 72 8.68 -7.01 -4.42
CA ALA A 72 9.61 -7.77 -3.62
C ALA A 72 10.74 -6.86 -3.13
N GLU A 73 11.21 -5.95 -3.99
CA GLU A 73 12.34 -5.09 -3.70
C GLU A 73 11.98 -3.60 -3.76
N ILE A 74 12.54 -2.84 -2.81
CA ILE A 74 12.45 -1.39 -2.79
C ILE A 74 13.87 -0.84 -2.68
N HIS A 75 14.24 0.02 -3.61
CA HIS A 75 15.52 0.72 -3.61
C HIS A 75 15.29 2.21 -3.43
N LEU A 76 16.16 2.84 -2.64
CA LEU A 76 16.24 4.29 -2.48
C LEU A 76 17.45 4.79 -3.26
N ILE A 77 17.21 5.72 -4.17
CA ILE A 77 18.22 6.38 -4.97
C ILE A 77 18.23 7.84 -4.52
N VAL A 78 19.34 8.27 -3.92
CA VAL A 78 19.54 9.67 -3.54
C VAL A 78 19.92 10.42 -4.81
N GLN A 79 19.13 11.44 -5.17
CA GLN A 79 19.46 12.27 -6.32
C GLN A 79 20.55 13.26 -5.92
N PRO A 80 21.51 13.57 -6.82
CA PRO A 80 22.55 14.55 -6.53
C PRO A 80 21.93 15.90 -6.13
N GLU A 81 22.54 16.54 -5.13
CA GLU A 81 22.13 17.87 -4.64
C GLU A 81 22.07 18.88 -5.79
N PRO A 82 21.20 19.91 -5.71
CA PRO A 82 21.04 20.90 -6.76
C PRO A 82 22.33 21.71 -6.97
N LEU A 83 23.20 21.25 -7.87
CA LEU A 83 24.34 22.03 -8.37
C LEU A 83 23.83 23.08 -9.36
N SER A 84 24.42 24.27 -9.32
CA SER A 84 24.07 25.44 -10.13
C SER A 84 24.34 25.32 -11.63
N GLU A 85 24.57 24.11 -12.16
CA GLU A 85 24.87 23.85 -13.57
C GLU A 85 23.88 22.82 -14.14
N PRO A 86 23.24 23.11 -15.29
CA PRO A 86 22.25 22.23 -15.90
C PRO A 86 22.93 21.11 -16.70
N SER A 87 23.53 20.14 -16.01
CA SER A 87 24.01 18.90 -16.65
C SER A 87 22.86 17.89 -16.71
N THR A 88 22.19 17.89 -17.86
CA THR A 88 21.06 17.02 -18.26
C THR A 88 21.40 15.52 -18.36
N GLU A 89 22.53 15.06 -17.82
CA GLU A 89 23.05 13.69 -18.02
C GLU A 89 23.51 12.98 -16.73
N LEU A 90 23.01 13.35 -15.54
CA LEU A 90 23.35 12.69 -14.28
C LEU A 90 22.16 12.01 -13.59
N LEU A 91 21.27 11.41 -14.37
CA LEU A 91 20.38 10.38 -13.86
C LEU A 91 21.13 9.03 -13.97
N SER A 92 21.67 8.56 -12.84
CA SER A 92 21.94 7.14 -12.56
C SER A 92 23.29 6.49 -12.93
N GLU A 93 24.41 7.19 -13.10
CA GLU A 93 25.73 6.51 -13.30
C GLU A 93 26.66 6.44 -12.07
N GLY A 94 26.31 7.01 -10.92
CA GLY A 94 27.21 7.00 -9.75
C GLY A 94 26.59 6.92 -8.37
N ALA A 95 25.26 6.94 -8.24
CA ALA A 95 24.61 6.80 -6.94
C ALA A 95 24.30 5.33 -6.68
N GLU A 96 24.99 4.72 -5.71
CA GLU A 96 24.74 3.34 -5.30
C GLU A 96 23.31 3.24 -4.72
N PRO A 97 22.41 2.46 -5.35
CA PRO A 97 21.04 2.34 -4.88
C PRO A 97 21.02 1.62 -3.53
N VAL A 98 20.47 2.29 -2.52
CA VAL A 98 20.36 1.74 -1.18
C VAL A 98 19.18 0.77 -1.14
N ARG A 99 19.43 -0.51 -0.84
CA ARG A 99 18.37 -1.53 -0.78
C ARG A 99 17.61 -1.40 0.53
N LEU A 100 16.33 -1.06 0.44
CA LEU A 100 15.47 -0.89 1.62
C LEU A 100 14.78 -2.20 2.04
N THR A 101 14.81 -3.22 1.19
CA THR A 101 14.08 -4.48 1.40
C THR A 101 14.36 -5.08 2.78
N GLY A 102 13.29 -5.31 3.56
CA GLY A 102 13.38 -5.87 4.92
C GLY A 102 13.57 -4.83 6.03
N MET A 103 13.68 -3.54 5.71
CA MET A 103 13.75 -2.49 6.73
C MET A 103 12.43 -2.29 7.49
N PRO A 104 12.50 -2.01 8.80
CA PRO A 104 11.33 -1.63 9.57
C PRO A 104 10.74 -0.33 9.00
N GLY A 105 9.40 -0.25 8.94
CA GLY A 105 8.70 0.95 8.45
C GLY A 105 8.28 0.90 6.98
N LEU A 106 8.82 0.01 6.15
CA LEU A 106 8.39 -0.12 4.75
C LEU A 106 6.92 -0.48 4.56
N GLY A 107 6.36 -1.30 5.47
CA GLY A 107 4.92 -1.58 5.48
C GLY A 107 4.08 -0.32 5.68
N HIS A 108 4.55 0.61 6.53
CA HIS A 108 3.90 1.90 6.75
C HIS A 108 4.06 2.80 5.54
N LEU A 109 5.24 2.83 4.90
CA LEU A 109 5.47 3.58 3.66
C LEU A 109 4.52 3.10 2.56
N ARG A 110 4.42 1.78 2.33
CA ARG A 110 3.47 1.21 1.36
C ARG A 110 2.03 1.58 1.67
N HIS A 111 1.62 1.45 2.93
CA HIS A 111 0.27 1.82 3.33
C HIS A 111 -0.02 3.31 3.10
N LEU A 112 0.95 4.18 3.41
CA LEU A 112 0.86 5.62 3.17
C LEU A 112 0.70 5.93 1.68
N LEU A 113 1.50 5.30 0.82
CA LEU A 113 1.42 5.49 -0.63
C LEU A 113 0.09 4.98 -1.24
N LEU A 114 -0.60 4.08 -0.55
CA LEU A 114 -1.88 3.52 -0.98
C LEU A 114 -3.10 4.22 -0.34
N ASP A 115 -2.93 4.99 0.73
CA ASP A 115 -4.04 5.65 1.44
C ASP A 115 -4.34 7.02 0.82
N ASP A 116 -5.58 7.20 0.32
CA ASP A 116 -6.05 8.49 -0.19
C ASP A 116 -5.82 9.64 0.81
N ARG A 117 -5.88 9.38 2.11
CA ARG A 117 -5.74 10.43 3.13
C ARG A 117 -4.33 10.98 3.25
N SER A 118 -3.34 10.27 2.71
CA SER A 118 -1.93 10.69 2.76
C SER A 118 -1.65 11.91 1.90
N TYR A 119 -2.56 12.23 0.98
CA TYR A 119 -2.38 13.25 -0.03
C TYR A 119 -3.31 14.45 0.17
N LEU A 120 -2.82 15.62 -0.23
CA LEU A 120 -3.64 16.82 -0.35
C LEU A 120 -4.17 16.92 -1.79
N TRP A 121 -5.31 16.28 -2.06
CA TRP A 121 -5.87 16.18 -3.42
C TRP A 121 -6.17 17.52 -4.11
N SER A 122 -6.41 18.58 -3.35
CA SER A 122 -6.57 19.94 -3.88
C SER A 122 -5.26 20.55 -4.41
N SER A 123 -4.12 19.89 -4.22
CA SER A 123 -2.79 20.37 -4.62
C SER A 123 -2.27 19.76 -5.92
N VAL A 124 -3.03 18.88 -6.58
CA VAL A 124 -2.60 18.21 -7.81
C VAL A 124 -2.22 19.25 -8.87
N LYS A 125 -1.04 19.07 -9.47
CA LYS A 125 -0.56 19.87 -10.59
C LYS A 125 -0.21 18.96 -11.77
N ASN A 126 -0.54 19.40 -12.97
CA ASN A 126 -0.14 18.76 -14.24
C ASN A 126 1.27 19.25 -14.61
N GLU A 127 2.23 18.88 -13.79
CA GLU A 127 3.65 19.16 -14.00
C GLU A 127 4.44 17.92 -13.57
N PRO A 128 5.43 17.48 -14.36
CA PRO A 128 6.21 16.29 -14.02
C PRO A 128 7.07 16.53 -12.78
N MET A 129 7.20 15.53 -11.91
CA MET A 129 8.09 15.64 -10.73
C MET A 129 9.55 15.92 -11.10
N ARG A 130 9.97 15.54 -12.32
CA ARG A 130 11.31 15.82 -12.83
C ARG A 130 11.63 17.32 -12.88
N SER A 131 10.64 18.21 -12.98
CA SER A 131 10.89 19.66 -12.98
C SER A 131 11.48 20.17 -11.66
N ARG A 132 11.33 19.40 -10.57
CA ARG A 132 11.88 19.70 -9.24
C ARG A 132 13.31 19.19 -9.05
N LEU A 133 13.77 18.27 -9.89
CA LEU A 133 15.15 17.79 -9.84
C LEU A 133 16.08 18.98 -10.12
N GLY A 134 17.12 19.13 -9.31
CA GLY A 134 18.04 20.28 -9.40
C GLY A 134 17.51 21.60 -8.84
N GLN A 135 16.27 21.65 -8.33
CA GLN A 135 15.74 22.83 -7.62
C GLN A 135 15.60 22.60 -6.12
N THR A 136 15.23 21.38 -5.72
CA THR A 136 15.01 20.97 -4.34
C THR A 136 15.70 19.65 -4.06
N LYS A 137 15.87 19.30 -2.78
CA LYS A 137 16.41 17.99 -2.42
C LYS A 137 15.36 16.91 -2.71
N CYS A 138 15.70 15.98 -3.59
CA CYS A 138 14.80 14.92 -4.02
C CYS A 138 15.40 13.54 -3.77
N MET A 139 14.53 12.56 -3.50
CA MET A 139 14.88 11.14 -3.48
C MET A 139 13.97 10.37 -4.41
N MET A 140 14.49 9.29 -4.99
CA MET A 140 13.72 8.39 -5.82
C MET A 140 13.57 7.03 -5.14
N LEU A 141 12.36 6.50 -5.13
CA LEU A 141 12.08 5.13 -4.73
C LEU A 141 11.78 4.32 -5.98
N ARG A 142 12.48 3.20 -6.13
CA ARG A 142 12.25 2.21 -7.18
C ARG A 142 11.66 0.95 -6.57
N PHE A 143 10.52 0.53 -7.10
CA PHE A 143 9.79 -0.68 -6.72
C PHE A 143 9.93 -1.69 -7.85
N SER A 144 10.52 -2.85 -7.54
CA SER A 144 10.76 -3.90 -8.52
C SER A 144 10.36 -5.28 -7.98
N ASP A 145 10.15 -6.21 -8.90
CA ASP A 145 9.83 -7.61 -8.61
C ASP A 145 10.60 -8.53 -9.57
N PRO A 146 11.94 -8.61 -9.43
CA PRO A 146 12.80 -9.26 -10.41
C PRO A 146 12.57 -10.77 -10.53
N GLU A 147 11.99 -11.41 -9.52
CA GLU A 147 11.75 -12.86 -9.55
C GLU A 147 10.45 -13.24 -10.27
N ALA A 148 9.37 -12.51 -10.00
CA ALA A 148 8.03 -12.88 -10.47
C ALA A 148 7.51 -11.98 -11.60
N GLU A 149 8.14 -10.83 -11.86
CA GLU A 149 7.84 -9.90 -12.95
C GLU A 149 6.34 -9.57 -13.07
N ARG A 150 5.65 -9.47 -11.94
CA ARG A 150 4.18 -9.32 -11.92
C ARG A 150 3.71 -7.95 -12.41
N PHE A 151 4.59 -6.95 -12.41
CA PHE A 151 4.32 -5.57 -12.79
C PHE A 151 5.61 -4.91 -13.30
N PRO A 152 5.52 -3.86 -14.15
CA PRO A 152 6.70 -3.12 -14.58
C PRO A 152 7.28 -2.28 -13.43
N ASP A 153 8.61 -2.15 -13.38
CA ASP A 153 9.30 -1.36 -12.37
C ASP A 153 8.69 0.05 -12.24
N ALA A 154 8.35 0.42 -11.00
CA ALA A 154 7.73 1.71 -10.71
C ALA A 154 8.72 2.60 -9.98
N GLU A 155 8.94 3.80 -10.52
CA GLU A 155 9.80 4.81 -9.95
C GLU A 155 8.99 6.03 -9.54
N ILE A 156 9.18 6.48 -8.29
CA ILE A 156 8.55 7.68 -7.77
C ILE A 156 9.62 8.63 -7.23
N ILE A 157 9.39 9.92 -7.43
CA ILE A 157 10.25 10.98 -6.92
C ILE A 157 9.53 11.65 -5.75
N ILE A 158 10.27 11.96 -4.69
CA ILE A 158 9.80 12.67 -3.51
C ILE A 158 10.69 13.90 -3.31
N ASP A 159 10.08 15.07 -3.30
CA ASP A 159 10.67 16.34 -2.85
C ASP A 159 10.67 16.35 -1.31
N LEU A 160 11.86 16.37 -0.72
CA LEU A 160 12.06 16.27 0.73
C LEU A 160 11.73 17.57 1.46
N ASP A 161 11.75 18.70 0.77
CA ASP A 161 11.59 20.03 1.38
C ASP A 161 10.11 20.40 1.50
N GLN A 162 9.35 20.10 0.44
CA GLN A 162 7.95 20.51 0.33
C GLN A 162 6.97 19.33 0.35
N GLY A 163 7.47 18.09 0.32
CA GLY A 163 6.68 16.87 0.31
C GLY A 163 5.84 16.68 -0.94
N TRP A 164 6.33 17.18 -2.09
CA TRP A 164 5.74 16.81 -3.38
C TRP A 164 6.15 15.39 -3.74
N ILE A 165 5.25 14.68 -4.40
CA ILE A 165 5.45 13.30 -4.79
C ILE A 165 4.74 13.02 -6.12
N GLY A 166 5.31 12.13 -6.92
CA GLY A 166 4.75 11.74 -8.20
C GLY A 166 5.64 10.71 -8.90
N LYS A 167 5.13 10.18 -10.01
CA LYS A 167 5.86 9.20 -10.82
C LYS A 167 7.07 9.85 -11.49
N HIS A 168 8.16 9.09 -11.65
CA HIS A 168 9.33 9.56 -12.39
C HIS A 168 9.01 9.81 -13.86
N ASP A 169 8.29 8.91 -14.51
CA ASP A 169 7.83 8.99 -15.91
C ASP A 169 6.46 9.71 -16.06
N GLY A 170 5.93 10.29 -14.98
CA GLY A 170 4.61 10.92 -14.96
C GLY A 170 4.62 12.43 -15.25
N ASP A 171 3.44 12.94 -15.58
CA ASP A 171 3.16 14.34 -15.88
C ASP A 171 2.44 15.08 -14.74
N ARG A 172 2.25 14.40 -13.60
CA ARG A 172 1.51 14.93 -12.46
C ARG A 172 2.31 14.82 -11.17
N GLN A 173 2.09 15.79 -10.31
CA GLN A 173 2.61 15.83 -8.95
C GLN A 173 1.50 16.18 -7.96
N ILE A 174 1.62 15.67 -6.73
CA ILE A 174 0.70 15.94 -5.63
C ILE A 174 1.50 16.18 -4.36
N ARG A 175 0.98 16.99 -3.44
CA ARG A 175 1.62 17.19 -2.14
C ARG A 175 1.10 16.19 -1.12
N LEU A 176 2.00 15.67 -0.29
CA LEU A 176 1.64 14.95 0.92
C LEU A 176 0.89 15.89 1.88
N ASN A 177 -0.03 15.29 2.65
CA ASN A 177 -0.73 16.01 3.72
C ASN A 177 0.27 16.50 4.78
N GLU A 178 -0.17 17.39 5.66
CA GLU A 178 0.69 18.00 6.68
C GLU A 178 1.37 16.98 7.62
N ARG A 179 0.64 15.90 7.97
CA ARG A 179 1.16 14.85 8.86
C ARG A 179 2.36 14.12 8.25
N PHE A 180 2.34 13.88 6.94
CA PHE A 180 3.35 13.06 6.26
C PHE A 180 4.43 13.88 5.56
N ARG A 181 4.19 15.17 5.34
CA ARG A 181 5.15 16.08 4.69
C ARG A 181 6.53 16.05 5.33
N ASN A 182 6.61 15.94 6.66
CA ASN A 182 7.89 15.92 7.37
C ASN A 182 8.32 14.49 7.73
N ALA A 183 7.35 13.60 8.00
CA ALA A 183 7.62 12.24 8.46
C ALA A 183 8.25 11.36 7.37
N VAL A 184 7.77 11.47 6.13
CA VAL A 184 8.31 10.66 5.01
C VAL A 184 9.74 11.09 4.69
N PRO A 185 10.05 12.39 4.48
CA PRO A 185 11.43 12.81 4.25
C PRO A 185 12.38 12.45 5.39
N ALA A 186 11.96 12.61 6.65
CA ALA A 186 12.77 12.24 7.80
C ALA A 186 13.09 10.74 7.81
N PHE A 187 12.09 9.89 7.56
CA PHE A 187 12.27 8.45 7.46
C PHE A 187 13.24 8.08 6.32
N LEU A 188 13.07 8.64 5.13
CA LEU A 188 13.92 8.34 3.97
C LEU A 188 15.36 8.84 4.15
N THR A 189 15.53 10.02 4.74
CA THR A 189 16.86 10.57 5.07
C THR A 189 17.56 9.70 6.10
N GLN A 190 16.85 9.33 7.16
CA GLN A 190 17.36 8.41 8.17
C GLN A 190 17.83 7.10 7.51
N VAL A 191 16.99 6.50 6.69
CA VAL A 191 17.32 5.25 5.99
C VAL A 191 18.54 5.38 5.07
N ALA A 192 18.66 6.49 4.33
CA ALA A 192 19.81 6.77 3.48
C ALA A 192 21.11 6.88 4.28
N ASP A 193 21.07 7.48 5.48
CA ASP A 193 22.25 7.67 6.33
C ASP A 193 22.70 6.36 7.02
N TYR A 194 21.78 5.43 7.31
CA TYR A 194 22.06 4.24 8.13
C TYR A 194 22.53 3.00 7.34
N GLU A 195 22.21 2.86 6.05
CA GLU A 195 22.64 1.69 5.25
C GLU A 195 24.15 1.61 4.99
N PRO A 196 24.84 2.71 4.63
CA PRO A 196 26.28 2.69 4.44
C PRO A 196 27.01 2.17 5.68
N LEU A 197 26.56 2.61 6.87
CA LEU A 197 27.10 2.17 8.16
C LEU A 197 26.92 0.67 8.44
N ARG A 198 25.82 0.05 7.98
CA ARG A 198 25.60 -1.39 8.18
C ARG A 198 26.41 -2.24 7.22
N VAL A 199 26.58 -1.79 5.98
CA VAL A 199 27.42 -2.47 4.98
C VAL A 199 28.88 -2.41 5.42
N GLU A 200 29.39 -1.23 5.80
CA GLU A 200 30.75 -1.05 6.32
C GLU A 200 31.00 -1.90 7.59
N MET A 201 30.05 -1.96 8.53
CA MET A 201 30.17 -2.81 9.73
C MET A 201 30.18 -4.31 9.43
N ARG A 202 29.52 -4.75 8.34
CA ARG A 202 29.51 -6.16 7.91
C ARG A 202 30.81 -6.53 7.21
N GLU A 203 31.43 -5.59 6.50
CA GLU A 203 32.75 -5.76 5.89
C GLU A 203 33.88 -5.72 6.92
N THR A 204 33.79 -4.86 7.94
CA THR A 204 34.79 -4.78 9.01
C THR A 204 34.64 -5.86 10.09
N ASN A 205 33.49 -6.51 10.17
CA ASN A 205 33.22 -7.59 11.13
C ASN A 205 32.47 -8.73 10.43
N PRO A 206 33.16 -9.51 9.57
CA PRO A 206 32.54 -10.68 8.94
C PRO A 206 32.07 -11.64 10.04
N PRO A 207 30.88 -12.24 9.91
CA PRO A 207 30.44 -13.26 10.86
C PRO A 207 31.50 -14.37 10.87
N GLY A 208 32.08 -14.60 12.05
CA GLY A 208 33.30 -15.36 12.24
C GLY A 208 33.35 -16.70 11.51
N GLU A 209 34.54 -16.97 10.97
CA GLU A 209 35.11 -18.31 10.90
C GLU A 209 35.17 -18.96 12.31
#